data_AF-A0A061R0U9-F1
#
_entry.id   AF-A0A061R0U9-F1
#
_cell.length_a   1.000
_cell.length_b   1.000
_cell.length_c   1.000
_cell.angle_alpha   90.00
_cell.angle_beta   90.00
_cell.angle_gamma   90.00
#
_symmetry.space_group_name_H-M   'P 1'
#
loop_
_entity.id
_entity.type
_entity.pdbx_description
1 polymer ?
#
loop_
_entity_poly.entity_id
_entity_poly.type
_entity_poly.pdbx_seq_one_letter_code
_entity_poly.pdbx_strand_id
1 'polypeptide(L)'
;MASRRLLQKLGEAALQPTFVNGKWRKPAISAKNVARLRKEDLLAGKEWPYEKPRSDPPYKQPKGHKRHKELEQRAKKVEEKLASMDDKIAQYRESVRIKDVLPFDQIMLTPKQIRQKMKSKT
;
A
#
# COMPACT_ATOMS: atom_id res chain seq x y z
N MET A 1 44.83 -12.07 -12.05
CA MET A 1 45.86 -11.39 -12.86
C MET A 1 45.27 -10.59 -14.04
N ALA A 2 44.46 -11.18 -14.93
CA ALA A 2 43.98 -10.49 -16.14
C ALA A 2 43.25 -9.16 -15.89
N SER A 3 42.36 -9.09 -14.88
CA SER A 3 41.61 -7.87 -14.54
C SER A 3 42.51 -6.72 -14.07
N ARG A 4 43.58 -7.02 -13.30
CA ARG A 4 44.52 -5.99 -12.82
C ARG A 4 45.34 -5.40 -13.97
N ARG A 5 45.74 -6.23 -14.93
CA ARG A 5 46.42 -5.78 -16.17
C ARG A 5 45.52 -4.89 -17.02
N LEU A 6 44.24 -5.25 -17.16
CA LEU A 6 43.26 -4.42 -17.86
C LEU A 6 43.07 -3.07 -17.18
N LEU A 7 42.98 -3.04 -15.86
CA LEU A 7 42.88 -1.81 -15.08
C LEU A 7 44.13 -0.92 -15.24
N GLN A 8 45.33 -1.51 -15.24
CA GLN A 8 46.57 -0.77 -15.47
C GLN A 8 46.68 -0.18 -16.89
N LYS A 9 46.17 -0.90 -17.90
CA LYS A 9 46.26 -0.47 -19.30
C LYS A 9 45.24 0.60 -19.66
N LEU A 10 44.00 0.43 -19.23
CA LEU A 10 42.86 1.25 -19.63
C LEU A 10 42.42 2.25 -18.56
N GLY A 11 42.94 2.11 -17.33
CA GLY A 11 42.57 2.96 -16.20
C GLY A 11 41.08 2.90 -15.91
N GLU A 12 40.48 4.08 -15.69
CA GLU A 12 39.07 4.24 -15.38
C GLU A 12 38.13 3.74 -16.50
N ALA A 13 38.57 3.82 -17.77
CA ALA A 13 37.76 3.39 -18.91
C ALA A 13 37.44 1.87 -18.89
N ALA A 14 38.24 1.07 -18.19
CA ALA A 14 37.94 -0.36 -18.01
C ALA A 14 36.71 -0.62 -17.12
N LEU A 15 36.37 0.35 -16.26
CA LEU A 15 35.32 0.22 -15.24
C LEU A 15 33.97 0.76 -15.74
N GLN A 16 33.98 1.70 -16.67
CA GLN A 16 32.78 2.35 -17.18
C GLN A 16 32.23 1.63 -18.44
N PRO A 17 30.88 1.57 -18.60
CA PRO A 17 30.28 1.11 -19.84
C PRO A 17 30.54 2.14 -20.95
N THR A 18 30.72 1.67 -22.18
CA THR A 18 30.97 2.53 -23.35
C THR A 18 29.78 2.52 -24.29
N PHE A 19 29.46 3.65 -24.90
CA PHE A 19 28.39 3.75 -25.89
C PHE A 19 29.00 3.75 -27.30
N VAL A 20 28.72 2.71 -28.08
CA VAL A 20 29.28 2.53 -29.43
C VAL A 20 28.18 2.04 -30.38
N ASN A 21 28.02 2.72 -31.52
CA ASN A 21 27.06 2.37 -32.57
C ASN A 21 25.61 2.23 -32.06
N GLY A 22 25.15 3.19 -31.26
CA GLY A 22 23.79 3.20 -30.74
C GLY A 22 23.52 2.18 -29.63
N LYS A 23 24.55 1.47 -29.14
CA LYS A 23 24.41 0.42 -28.12
C LYS A 23 25.39 0.61 -26.97
N TRP A 24 24.92 0.40 -25.75
CA TRP A 24 25.77 0.34 -24.57
C TRP A 24 26.49 -1.00 -24.51
N ARG A 25 27.83 -0.95 -24.49
CA ARG A 25 28.71 -2.09 -24.26
C ARG A 25 29.02 -2.18 -22.78
N LYS A 26 29.15 -3.41 -22.29
CA LYS A 26 29.54 -3.70 -20.91
C LYS A 26 30.98 -3.20 -20.65
N PRO A 27 31.33 -2.85 -19.41
CA PRO A 27 32.70 -2.50 -19.06
C PRO A 27 33.66 -3.67 -19.33
N ALA A 28 34.93 -3.35 -19.57
CA ALA A 28 35.97 -4.35 -19.83
C ALA A 28 36.20 -5.28 -18.62
N ILE A 29 35.99 -4.78 -17.41
CA ILE A 29 36.07 -5.54 -16.16
C ILE A 29 34.67 -5.67 -15.55
N SER A 30 34.27 -6.88 -15.20
CA SER A 30 32.99 -7.13 -14.52
C SER A 30 32.98 -6.55 -13.09
N ALA A 31 31.82 -6.09 -12.62
CA ALA A 31 31.66 -5.50 -11.29
C ALA A 31 32.19 -6.39 -10.14
N LYS A 32 32.03 -7.72 -10.24
CA LYS A 32 32.59 -8.68 -9.27
C LYS A 32 34.12 -8.60 -9.20
N ASN A 33 34.78 -8.52 -10.36
CA ASN A 33 36.24 -8.40 -10.42
C ASN A 33 36.73 -7.04 -9.94
N VAL A 34 35.97 -5.97 -10.19
CA VAL A 34 36.23 -4.63 -9.64
C VAL A 34 36.19 -4.65 -8.12
N ALA A 35 35.11 -5.18 -7.52
CA ALA A 35 34.97 -5.28 -6.07
C ALA A 35 36.10 -6.10 -5.42
N ARG A 36 36.55 -7.19 -6.08
CA ARG A 36 37.70 -7.96 -5.61
C ARG A 36 39.00 -7.14 -5.63
N LEU A 37 39.28 -6.44 -6.74
CA LEU A 37 40.46 -5.56 -6.85
C LEU A 37 40.44 -4.45 -5.80
N ARG A 38 39.27 -3.82 -5.62
CA ARG A 38 39.06 -2.81 -4.56
C ARG A 38 39.37 -3.38 -3.19
N LYS A 39 38.85 -4.57 -2.86
CA LYS A 39 39.13 -5.22 -1.58
C LYS A 39 40.62 -5.52 -1.39
N GLU A 40 41.30 -6.00 -2.44
CA GLU A 40 42.75 -6.24 -2.42
C GLU A 40 43.55 -4.95 -2.18
N ASP A 41 43.22 -3.87 -2.88
CA ASP A 41 43.94 -2.60 -2.74
C ASP A 41 43.66 -1.91 -1.40
N LEU A 42 42.41 -1.95 -0.90
CA LEU A 42 42.05 -1.45 0.43
C LEU A 42 42.75 -2.25 1.55
N LEU A 43 42.84 -3.57 1.43
CA LEU A 43 43.57 -4.42 2.39
C LEU A 43 45.08 -4.12 2.38
N ALA A 44 45.63 -3.74 1.23
CA ALA A 44 47.02 -3.31 1.11
C ALA A 44 47.25 -1.86 1.57
N GLY A 45 46.23 -1.18 2.10
CA GLY A 45 46.30 0.21 2.55
C GLY A 45 46.37 1.24 1.42
N LYS A 46 46.06 0.84 0.17
CA LYS A 46 46.02 1.74 -0.98
C LYS A 46 44.63 2.34 -1.14
N GLU A 47 44.58 3.59 -1.59
CA GLU A 47 43.33 4.25 -1.93
C GLU A 47 42.76 3.72 -3.26
N TRP A 48 41.43 3.60 -3.33
CA TRP A 48 40.71 3.22 -4.54
C TRP A 48 40.04 4.46 -5.15
N PRO A 49 40.64 5.10 -6.17
CA PRO A 49 40.22 6.43 -6.63
C PRO A 49 39.00 6.42 -7.58
N TYR A 50 38.56 5.24 -8.04
CA TYR A 50 37.60 5.12 -9.13
C TYR A 50 36.13 5.16 -8.71
N GLU A 51 35.83 5.21 -7.40
CA GLU A 51 34.46 5.22 -6.90
C GLU A 51 34.18 6.52 -6.15
N LYS A 52 33.04 7.15 -6.48
CA LYS A 52 32.52 8.28 -5.70
C LYS A 52 31.91 7.74 -4.41
N PRO A 53 32.11 8.43 -3.26
CA PRO A 53 31.45 8.03 -2.02
C PRO A 53 29.93 8.09 -2.21
N ARG A 54 29.24 7.00 -1.87
CA ARG A 54 27.78 6.96 -1.90
C ARG A 54 27.24 7.61 -0.64
N SER A 55 26.39 8.62 -0.79
CA SER A 55 25.55 9.12 0.31
C SER A 55 24.28 8.29 0.38
N ASP A 56 23.95 7.80 1.57
CA ASP A 56 22.70 7.08 1.79
C ASP A 56 21.53 8.08 1.74
N PRO A 57 20.44 7.76 1.01
CA PRO A 57 19.27 8.62 0.98
C PRO A 57 18.60 8.66 2.37
N PRO A 58 17.88 9.76 2.69
CA PRO A 58 17.15 9.84 3.95
C PRO A 58 16.07 8.77 4.05
N TYR A 59 15.83 8.28 5.26
CA TYR A 59 14.82 7.25 5.51
C TYR A 59 13.42 7.77 5.16
N LYS A 60 12.73 7.05 4.27
CA LYS A 60 11.35 7.36 3.89
C LYS A 60 10.38 6.84 4.95
N GLN A 61 9.47 7.68 5.40
CA GLN A 61 8.43 7.27 6.35
C GLN A 61 7.57 6.13 5.78
N PRO A 62 7.22 5.12 6.60
CA PRO A 62 6.45 3.98 6.13
C PRO A 62 5.04 4.42 5.72
N LYS A 63 4.49 3.77 4.70
CA LYS A 63 3.16 4.08 4.13
C LYS A 63 2.01 3.97 5.15
N GLY A 64 2.16 3.15 6.19
CA GLY A 64 1.11 2.77 7.13
C GLY A 64 0.05 1.83 6.52
N HIS A 65 -0.71 1.14 7.38
CA HIS A 65 -1.81 0.26 6.94
C HIS A 65 -3.05 1.06 6.51
N LYS A 66 -3.86 0.45 5.64
CA LYS A 66 -5.13 1.02 5.15
C LYS A 66 -6.06 1.45 6.29
N ARG A 67 -6.20 0.61 7.33
CA ARG A 67 -7.05 0.90 8.51
C ARG A 67 -6.66 2.19 9.23
N HIS A 68 -5.37 2.52 9.31
CA HIS A 68 -4.91 3.75 9.96
C HIS A 68 -5.26 4.98 9.11
N LYS A 69 -5.13 4.89 7.79
CA LYS A 69 -5.50 5.97 6.87
C LYS A 69 -7.01 6.26 6.88
N GLU A 70 -7.81 5.22 7.01
CA GLU A 70 -9.27 5.32 6.94
C GLU A 70 -9.93 5.59 8.30
N LEU A 71 -9.16 5.66 9.39
CA LEU A 71 -9.68 5.80 10.75
C LEU A 71 -10.58 7.03 10.88
N GLU A 72 -10.11 8.18 10.39
CA GLU A 72 -10.84 9.46 10.43
C GLU A 72 -12.12 9.42 9.59
N GLN A 73 -12.04 8.82 8.40
CA GLN A 73 -13.21 8.67 7.54
C GLN A 73 -14.27 7.76 8.17
N ARG A 74 -13.83 6.70 8.87
CA ARG A 74 -14.73 5.82 9.60
C ARG A 74 -15.37 6.52 10.79
N ALA A 75 -14.62 7.35 11.53
CA ALA A 75 -15.15 8.14 12.64
C ALA A 75 -16.25 9.10 12.16
N LYS A 76 -16.00 9.88 11.09
CA LYS A 76 -16.99 10.79 10.49
C LYS A 76 -18.28 10.07 10.07
N LYS A 77 -18.16 8.91 9.43
CA LYS A 77 -19.32 8.08 9.05
C LYS A 77 -20.12 7.58 10.26
N VAL A 78 -19.46 7.36 11.40
CA VAL A 78 -20.14 6.97 12.64
C VAL A 78 -20.89 8.17 13.21
N GLU A 79 -20.27 9.35 13.26
CA GLU A 79 -20.90 10.59 13.73
C GLU A 79 -22.15 10.94 12.90
N GLU A 80 -22.07 10.91 11.58
CA GLU A 80 -23.21 11.15 10.67
C GLU A 80 -24.38 10.18 10.93
N LYS A 81 -24.06 8.92 11.21
CA LYS A 81 -25.08 7.90 11.50
C LYS A 81 -25.72 8.08 12.87
N LEU A 82 -24.94 8.52 13.86
CA LEU A 82 -25.44 8.80 15.20
C LEU A 82 -26.33 10.05 15.20
N ALA A 83 -25.98 11.08 14.43
CA ALA A 83 -26.80 12.28 14.28
C ALA A 83 -28.20 11.98 13.70
N SER A 84 -28.27 11.02 12.76
CA SER A 84 -29.53 10.59 12.12
C SER A 84 -30.19 9.37 12.81
N MET A 85 -29.82 9.07 14.06
CA MET A 85 -30.30 7.88 14.76
C MET A 85 -31.77 7.99 15.16
N ASP A 86 -32.18 9.13 15.72
CA ASP A 86 -33.52 9.32 16.27
C ASP A 86 -34.60 9.24 15.17
N ASP A 87 -34.34 9.84 14.02
CA ASP A 87 -35.23 9.75 12.85
C ASP A 87 -35.40 8.31 12.38
N LYS A 88 -34.31 7.53 12.34
CA LYS A 88 -34.37 6.10 11.97
C LYS A 88 -35.14 5.29 12.98
N ILE A 89 -35.03 5.60 14.27
CA ILE A 89 -35.80 4.95 15.33
C ILE A 89 -37.29 5.28 15.17
N ALA A 90 -37.63 6.55 14.90
CA ALA A 90 -39.00 6.98 14.66
C ALA A 90 -39.61 6.27 13.44
N GLN A 91 -38.89 6.29 12.30
CA GLN A 91 -39.27 5.58 11.07
C GLN A 91 -39.48 4.08 11.33
N TYR A 92 -38.57 3.44 12.08
CA TYR A 92 -38.71 2.03 12.41
C TYR A 92 -39.94 1.77 13.30
N ARG A 93 -40.14 2.57 14.35
CA ARG A 93 -41.32 2.46 15.23
C ARG A 93 -42.62 2.63 14.45
N GLU A 94 -42.67 3.57 13.52
CA GLU A 94 -43.81 3.77 12.63
C GLU A 94 -44.04 2.58 11.70
N SER A 95 -42.98 1.99 11.15
CA SER A 95 -43.07 0.81 10.26
C SER A 95 -43.59 -0.44 10.98
N VAL A 96 -43.30 -0.58 12.28
CA VAL A 96 -43.76 -1.71 13.11
C VAL A 96 -45.18 -1.50 13.63
N ARG A 97 -45.65 -0.24 13.68
CA ARG A 97 -46.99 0.10 14.12
C ARG A 97 -47.99 -0.45 13.12
N ILE A 98 -48.83 -1.36 13.58
CA ILE A 98 -49.88 -1.97 12.77
C ILE A 98 -50.97 -0.91 12.56
N LYS A 99 -51.10 -0.40 11.34
CA LYS A 99 -52.14 0.58 10.93
C LYS A 99 -53.19 -0.12 10.08
N ASP A 100 -54.44 0.37 10.10
CA ASP A 100 -55.52 -0.09 9.22
C ASP A 100 -55.85 -1.59 9.34
N VAL A 101 -55.99 -2.07 10.58
CA VAL A 101 -56.49 -3.42 10.87
C VAL A 101 -58.01 -3.39 10.90
N LEU A 102 -58.67 -4.38 10.28
CA LEU A 102 -60.11 -4.55 10.44
C LEU A 102 -60.44 -4.83 11.92
N PRO A 103 -61.51 -4.24 12.49
CA PRO A 103 -61.88 -4.46 13.89
C PRO A 103 -62.01 -5.96 14.25
N PHE A 104 -62.44 -6.78 13.29
CA PHE A 104 -62.51 -8.22 13.42
C PHE A 104 -61.15 -8.90 13.59
N ASP A 105 -60.16 -8.50 12.79
CA ASP A 105 -58.80 -9.05 12.85
C ASP A 105 -58.11 -8.66 14.18
N GLN A 106 -58.45 -7.51 14.76
CA GLN A 106 -57.92 -7.06 16.04
C GLN A 106 -58.41 -7.92 17.23
N ILE A 107 -59.62 -8.48 17.13
CA ILE A 107 -60.21 -9.35 18.15
C ILE A 107 -59.72 -10.80 17.97
N MET A 108 -59.60 -11.25 16.72
CA MET A 108 -59.39 -12.67 16.40
C MET A 108 -57.93 -13.08 16.19
N LEU A 109 -57.02 -12.15 15.88
CA LEU A 109 -55.64 -12.47 15.52
C LEU A 109 -54.63 -11.84 16.46
N THR A 110 -53.50 -12.52 16.65
CA THR A 110 -52.37 -11.95 17.40
C THR A 110 -51.64 -10.87 16.57
N PRO A 111 -50.96 -9.90 17.21
CA PRO A 111 -50.20 -8.87 16.49
C PRO A 111 -49.17 -9.43 15.50
N LYS A 112 -48.58 -10.60 15.79
CA LYS A 112 -47.66 -11.29 14.88
C LYS A 112 -48.37 -11.83 13.63
N GLN A 113 -49.53 -12.45 13.81
CA GLN A 113 -50.35 -12.95 12.70
C GLN A 113 -50.88 -11.80 11.83
N ILE A 114 -51.29 -10.68 12.44
CA ILE A 114 -51.72 -9.48 11.71
C ILE A 114 -50.58 -8.92 10.84
N ARG A 115 -49.35 -8.84 11.38
CA ARG A 115 -48.16 -8.43 10.60
C ARG A 115 -47.83 -9.40 9.47
N GLN A 116 -47.94 -10.72 9.70
CA GLN A 116 -47.73 -11.72 8.66
C GLN A 116 -48.76 -11.59 7.53
N LYS A 117 -50.04 -11.39 7.87
CA LYS A 117 -51.14 -11.15 6.93
C LYS A 117 -50.95 -9.86 6.11
N MET A 118 -50.46 -8.79 6.74
CA MET A 118 -50.11 -7.54 6.04
C MET A 118 -48.92 -7.74 5.11
N LYS A 119 -47.86 -8.43 5.55
CA LYS A 119 -46.68 -8.72 4.74
C LYS A 119 -46.97 -9.63 3.53
N SER A 120 -47.97 -10.51 3.62
CA SER A 120 -48.40 -11.34 2.49
C SER A 120 -49.28 -10.60 1.48
N LYS A 121 -49.78 -9.39 1.82
CA LYS A 121 -50.68 -8.60 0.99
C LYS A 121 -49.96 -7.53 0.17
N THR A 122 -48.74 -7.15 0.57
CA THR A 122 -47.81 -6.31 -0.19
C THR A 122 -47.06 -7.14 -1.22
#